data_AF-A0A0P8V6X6-F1
#
_entry.id   AF-A0A0P8V6X6-F1
#
_cell.length_a   1.000
_cell.length_b   1.000
_cell.length_c   1.000
_cell.angle_alpha   90.00
_cell.angle_beta   90.00
_cell.angle_gamma   90.00
#
_symmetry.space_group_name_H-M   'P 1'
#
loop_
_entity.id
_entity.type
_entity.pdbx_description
1 polymer ?
#
loop_
_entity_poly.entity_id
_entity_poly.type
_entity_poly.pdbx_seq_one_letter_code
_entity_poly.pdbx_strand_id
1 'polypeptide(L)'
;MRINNISKIENSNFVNKSDSISRNNKDSFGSLLKEALDKVDSLQKEADRYNRLLATGQVNNIHEVMIASEKANIALQLTLSVRNKVIDAYREIMRMQI
;
A
#
# COMPACT_ATOMS: atom_id res chain seq x y z
N MET A 1 62.86 29.39 9.03
CA MET A 1 61.60 29.12 8.31
C MET A 1 60.46 29.46 9.26
N ARG A 2 59.72 30.54 8.97
CA ARG A 2 58.67 31.11 9.84
C ARG A 2 57.30 30.59 9.39
N ILE A 3 56.35 30.72 10.32
CA ILE A 3 54.88 30.66 10.25
C ILE A 3 54.19 29.30 10.38
N ASN A 4 53.84 29.00 11.63
CA ASN A 4 52.58 28.37 12.00
C ASN A 4 51.40 28.98 11.22
N ASN A 5 50.44 28.15 10.85
CA ASN A 5 49.06 28.60 10.75
C ASN A 5 48.12 27.48 11.20
N ILE A 6 47.70 27.57 12.46
CA ILE A 6 46.77 26.67 13.16
C ILE A 6 45.33 27.09 12.86
N SER A 7 45.02 27.48 11.62
CA SER A 7 43.66 27.87 11.27
C SER A 7 42.92 26.74 10.58
N LYS A 8 41.81 26.37 11.22
CA LYS A 8 40.74 25.45 10.79
C LYS A 8 40.88 23.99 11.19
N ILE A 9 40.94 23.79 12.51
CA ILE A 9 39.95 22.91 13.14
C ILE A 9 38.58 23.63 13.06
N GLU A 10 38.02 23.69 11.86
CA GLU A 10 36.65 24.16 11.57
C GLU A 10 36.20 23.44 10.30
N ASN A 11 36.09 22.13 10.42
CA ASN A 11 34.90 21.43 9.97
C ASN A 11 34.97 20.06 10.64
N SER A 12 34.68 20.03 11.95
CA SER A 12 33.94 18.90 12.45
C SER A 12 32.81 18.72 11.45
N ASN A 13 32.87 17.64 10.67
CA ASN A 13 31.79 17.15 9.85
C ASN A 13 30.63 16.90 10.82
N PHE A 14 29.97 18.00 11.17
CA PHE A 14 28.69 18.06 11.81
C PHE A 14 27.88 17.11 10.98
N VAL A 15 27.55 16.02 11.66
CA VAL A 15 26.64 14.99 11.24
C VAL A 15 25.42 15.70 10.67
N ASN A 16 25.44 15.96 9.36
CA ASN A 16 24.26 16.18 8.54
C ASN A 16 23.57 14.82 8.42
N LYS A 17 23.12 14.31 9.58
CA LYS A 17 22.00 13.38 9.69
C LYS A 17 20.73 14.19 9.43
N SER A 18 20.67 14.74 8.23
CA SER A 18 19.51 15.37 7.61
C SER A 18 19.33 14.84 6.18
N ASP A 19 20.30 14.10 5.63
CA ASP A 19 20.23 13.46 4.30
C ASP A 19 19.72 12.00 4.32
N SER A 20 18.91 11.61 5.31
CA SER A 20 18.17 10.34 5.25
C SER A 20 16.67 10.45 5.50
N ILE A 21 16.12 11.67 5.57
CA ILE A 21 14.73 11.88 5.13
C ILE A 21 14.72 12.02 3.61
N SER A 22 15.40 11.09 2.93
CA SER A 22 15.03 10.73 1.56
C SER A 22 13.64 10.15 1.69
N ARG A 23 12.66 11.05 1.55
CA ARG A 23 11.25 10.77 1.34
C ARG A 23 11.18 9.64 0.32
N ASN A 24 11.05 8.40 0.80
CA ASN A 24 10.42 7.34 0.05
C ASN A 24 8.96 7.75 -0.09
N ASN A 25 8.74 8.71 -0.98
CA ASN A 25 7.47 9.13 -1.50
C ASN A 25 7.00 8.04 -2.48
N LYS A 26 6.94 6.79 -2.01
CA LYS A 26 6.84 5.61 -2.87
C LYS A 26 5.74 4.62 -2.53
N ASP A 27 4.85 4.97 -1.60
CA ASP A 27 3.52 4.39 -1.59
C ASP A 27 2.51 5.54 -1.73
N SER A 28 2.41 6.10 -2.95
CA SER A 28 1.27 6.95 -3.30
C SER A 28 -0.01 6.17 -2.98
N PHE A 29 -1.03 6.82 -2.42
CA PHE A 29 -2.34 6.19 -2.18
C PHE A 29 -2.87 5.49 -3.45
N GLY A 30 -2.60 6.06 -4.63
CA GLY A 30 -2.95 5.43 -5.90
C GLY A 30 -2.25 4.08 -6.13
N SER A 31 -0.98 3.94 -5.71
CA SER A 31 -0.23 2.68 -5.74
C SER A 31 -0.82 1.65 -4.78
N LEU A 32 -1.13 2.07 -3.55
CA LEU A 32 -1.76 1.20 -2.54
C LEU A 32 -3.16 0.73 -2.98
N LEU A 33 -3.96 1.65 -3.54
CA LEU A 33 -5.29 1.31 -4.07
C LEU A 33 -5.18 0.38 -5.28
N LYS A 34 -4.18 0.59 -6.13
CA LYS A 34 -3.90 -0.29 -7.28
C LYS A 34 -3.54 -1.70 -6.80
N GLU A 35 -2.65 -1.81 -5.83
CA GLU A 35 -2.28 -3.09 -5.23
C GLU A 35 -3.46 -3.79 -4.55
N ALA A 36 -4.30 -3.05 -3.81
CA ALA A 36 -5.51 -3.58 -3.20
C ALA A 36 -6.51 -4.10 -4.25
N LEU A 37 -6.71 -3.37 -5.34
CA LEU A 37 -7.56 -3.79 -6.46
C LEU A 37 -7.00 -5.05 -7.14
N ASP A 38 -5.70 -5.08 -7.41
CA ASP A 38 -5.04 -6.26 -8.00
C ASP A 38 -5.13 -7.47 -7.06
N LYS A 39 -5.10 -7.25 -5.73
CA LYS A 39 -5.32 -8.29 -4.73
C LYS A 39 -6.76 -8.82 -4.77
N VAL A 40 -7.76 -7.94 -4.83
CA VAL A 40 -9.17 -8.34 -4.95
C VAL A 40 -9.42 -9.13 -6.24
N ASP A 41 -8.85 -8.70 -7.37
CA ASP A 41 -8.91 -9.44 -8.64
C ASP A 41 -8.30 -10.83 -8.52
N SER A 42 -7.14 -10.95 -7.86
CA SER A 42 -6.52 -12.26 -7.61
C SER A 42 -7.41 -13.19 -6.77
N LEU A 43 -8.07 -12.66 -5.74
CA LEU A 43 -8.96 -13.43 -4.87
C LEU A 43 -10.24 -13.86 -5.60
N GLN A 44 -10.80 -13.00 -6.46
CA GLN A 44 -11.94 -13.36 -7.32
C GLN A 44 -11.58 -14.48 -8.30
N LYS A 45 -10.44 -14.37 -8.98
CA LYS A 45 -9.96 -15.42 -9.90
C LYS A 45 -9.70 -16.75 -9.20
N GLU A 46 -9.18 -16.69 -7.97
CA GLU A 46 -8.98 -17.87 -7.15
C GLU A 46 -10.33 -18.53 -6.77
N ALA A 47 -11.31 -17.74 -6.32
CA ALA A 47 -12.66 -18.22 -6.04
C ALA A 47 -13.31 -18.84 -7.30
N ASP A 48 -13.16 -18.20 -8.46
CA ASP A 48 -13.65 -18.72 -9.74
C ASP A 48 -12.97 -20.02 -10.16
N ARG A 49 -11.68 -20.17 -9.86
CA ARG A 49 -10.93 -21.41 -10.11
C ARG A 49 -11.49 -22.53 -9.25
N TYR A 50 -11.68 -22.30 -7.95
CA TYR A 50 -12.25 -23.30 -7.06
C TYR A 50 -13.70 -23.64 -7.44
N ASN A 51 -14.52 -22.65 -7.83
CA ASN A 51 -15.87 -22.87 -8.34
C ASN A 51 -15.88 -23.77 -9.59
N ARG A 52 -14.96 -23.53 -10.53
CA ARG A 52 -14.83 -24.36 -11.73
C ARG A 52 -14.40 -25.79 -11.39
N LEU A 53 -13.39 -25.93 -10.54
CA LEU A 53 -12.92 -27.24 -10.11
C LEU A 53 -14.05 -28.01 -9.39
N LEU A 54 -14.85 -27.32 -8.56
CA LEU A 54 -16.03 -27.90 -7.90
C LEU A 54 -17.08 -28.35 -8.92
N ALA A 55 -17.40 -27.52 -9.92
CA ALA A 55 -18.34 -27.85 -10.98
C ALA A 55 -17.87 -29.03 -11.85
N THR A 56 -16.56 -29.22 -12.02
CA THR A 56 -15.97 -30.36 -12.73
C THR A 56 -15.90 -31.65 -11.90
N GLY A 57 -16.33 -31.61 -10.63
CA GLY A 57 -16.29 -32.78 -9.73
C GLY A 57 -14.88 -33.18 -9.25
N GLN A 58 -13.86 -32.35 -9.49
CA GLN A 58 -12.46 -32.61 -9.13
C GLN A 58 -12.09 -32.10 -7.73
N VAL A 59 -13.05 -31.59 -6.96
CA VAL A 59 -12.78 -30.97 -5.65
C VAL A 59 -13.52 -31.70 -4.54
N ASN A 60 -12.75 -32.30 -3.65
CA ASN A 60 -13.23 -32.86 -2.39
C ASN A 60 -13.46 -31.79 -1.31
N ASN A 61 -12.99 -30.55 -1.55
CA ASN A 61 -12.94 -29.47 -0.58
C ASN A 61 -13.88 -28.29 -0.94
N ILE A 62 -15.20 -28.50 -0.86
CA ILE A 62 -16.20 -27.41 -0.92
C ILE A 62 -15.87 -26.23 0.01
N HIS A 63 -15.19 -26.52 1.13
CA HIS A 63 -14.78 -25.54 2.13
C HIS A 63 -13.77 -24.52 1.56
N GLU A 64 -12.89 -24.93 0.65
CA GLU A 64 -11.91 -24.02 0.03
C GLU A 64 -12.60 -22.99 -0.86
N VAL A 65 -13.61 -23.40 -1.63
CA VAL A 65 -14.43 -22.51 -2.47
C VAL A 65 -15.12 -21.46 -1.60
N MET A 66 -15.73 -21.91 -0.50
CA MET A 66 -16.43 -21.04 0.44
C MET A 66 -15.48 -20.05 1.12
N ILE A 67 -14.32 -20.52 1.59
CA ILE A 67 -13.30 -19.66 2.22
C ILE A 67 -12.75 -18.65 1.22
N ALA A 68 -12.44 -19.07 -0.01
CA ALA A 68 -11.92 -18.18 -1.05
C ALA A 68 -12.96 -17.11 -1.41
N SER A 69 -14.23 -17.50 -1.54
CA SER A 69 -15.33 -16.57 -1.82
C SER A 69 -15.51 -15.54 -0.70
N GLU A 70 -15.45 -15.99 0.57
CA GLU A 70 -15.58 -15.09 1.72
C GLU A 70 -14.42 -14.11 1.82
N LYS A 71 -13.18 -14.59 1.60
CA LYS A 71 -11.99 -13.73 1.52
C LYS A 71 -12.12 -12.67 0.44
N ALA A 72 -12.58 -13.05 -0.75
CA ALA A 72 -12.79 -12.12 -1.86
C ALA A 72 -13.84 -11.04 -1.51
N ASN A 73 -14.94 -11.44 -0.87
CA ASN A 73 -16.00 -10.54 -0.44
C ASN A 73 -15.51 -9.52 0.61
N ILE A 74 -14.84 -9.99 1.66
CA ILE A 74 -14.29 -9.12 2.72
C ILE A 74 -13.25 -8.14 2.13
N ALA A 75 -12.34 -8.63 1.28
CA ALA A 75 -11.33 -7.79 0.64
C ALA A 75 -11.94 -6.70 -0.26
N LEU A 76 -13.01 -7.04 -1.00
CA LEU A 76 -13.75 -6.07 -1.80
C LEU A 76 -14.42 -5.00 -0.92
N GLN A 77 -15.11 -5.41 0.15
CA GLN A 77 -15.76 -4.48 1.08
C GLN A 77 -14.75 -3.53 1.75
N LEU A 78 -13.59 -4.05 2.14
CA LEU A 78 -12.49 -3.24 2.66
C LEU A 78 -12.03 -2.22 1.62
N THR A 79 -11.82 -2.64 0.38
CA THR A 79 -11.39 -1.76 -0.72
C THR A 79 -12.41 -0.64 -0.99
N LEU A 80 -13.71 -0.97 -0.97
CA LEU A 80 -14.78 0.02 -1.11
C LEU A 80 -14.80 1.01 0.06
N SER A 81 -14.60 0.52 1.29
CA SER A 81 -14.54 1.36 2.49
C SER A 81 -13.38 2.35 2.43
N VAL A 82 -12.20 1.89 2.01
CA VAL A 82 -11.03 2.74 1.82
C VAL A 82 -11.28 3.77 0.71
N ARG A 83 -11.84 3.36 -0.43
CA ARG A 83 -12.20 4.26 -1.54
C ARG A 83 -13.14 5.36 -1.06
N ASN A 84 -14.20 5.00 -0.34
CA ASN A 84 -15.18 5.97 0.17
C ASN A 84 -14.52 6.94 1.15
N LYS A 85 -13.70 6.44 2.08
CA LYS A 85 -13.01 7.30 3.07
C LYS A 85 -12.08 8.33 2.42
N VAL A 86 -11.42 7.96 1.33
CA VAL A 86 -10.57 8.90 0.58
C VAL A 86 -11.37 9.94 -0.18
N ILE A 87 -12.50 9.55 -0.79
CA ILE A 87 -13.42 10.51 -1.43
C ILE A 87 -13.96 11.50 -0.40
N ASP A 88 -14.32 11.02 0.79
CA ASP A 88 -14.81 11.87 1.88
C ASP A 88 -13.72 12.83 2.38
N ALA A 89 -12.49 12.35 2.58
CA ALA A 89 -11.36 13.19 2.96
C ALA A 89 -11.08 14.29 1.92
N TYR A 90 -11.16 13.95 0.63
CA TYR A 90 -11.04 14.94 -0.45
C TYR A 90 -12.16 15.98 -0.41
N ARG A 91 -13.41 15.54 -0.22
CA ARG A 91 -14.57 16.44 -0.09
C ARG A 91 -14.45 17.37 1.12
N GLU A 92 -13.96 16.88 2.24
CA GLU A 92 -13.80 17.68 3.46
C GLU A 92 -12.77 18.81 3.26
N ILE A 93 -11.63 18.52 2.64
CA ILE A 93 -10.61 19.53 2.29
C ILE A 93 -11.21 20.63 1.40
N MET A 94 -12.04 20.26 0.42
CA MET A 94 -12.71 21.22 -0.45
C MET A 94 -13.71 22.12 0.29
N ARG A 95 -14.33 21.62 1.37
CA ARG A 95 -15.28 22.39 2.20
C ARG A 95 -14.59 23.34 3.19
N MET A 96 -13.30 23.13 3.49
CA MET A 96 -12.52 24.01 4.36
C MET A 96 -12.05 25.31 3.68
N GLN A 97 -12.06 25.37 2.35
CA GLN A 97 -11.50 26.52 1.59
C GLN A 97 -12.53 27.59 1.20
N ILE A 98 -13.78 27.48 1.64
CA ILE A 98 -14.81 28.54 1.50
C ILE A 98 -15.00 29.30 2.80
#